data_AF-A0A1C3NTS2-F1
#
_entry.id   AF-A0A1C3NTS2-F1
#
_cell.length_a   1.000
_cell.length_b   1.000
_cell.length_c   1.000
_cell.angle_alpha   90.00
_cell.angle_beta   90.00
_cell.angle_gamma   90.00
#
_symmetry.space_group_name_H-M   'P 1'
#
loop_
_entity.id
_entity.type
_entity.pdbx_description
1 polymer ?
#
loop_
_entity_poly.entity_id
_entity_poly.type
_entity_poly.pdbx_seq_one_letter_code
_entity_poly.pdbx_strand_id
1 'polypeptide(L)'
;MGTFDIGGRNLAESRKFKNILANPQVAFVIDDLVTPRPWTVRGIEIRGRAEAIHGHNPSDPHFSSELIRIHPRRILTWGLERENSGMQRRTVSAEAVS
;
A
#
# COMPACT_ATOMS: atom_id res chain seq x y z
N MET A 1 -0.38 3.87 -15.37
CA MET A 1 -0.12 4.15 -13.94
C MET A 1 -0.13 2.83 -13.17
N GLY A 2 0.78 2.61 -12.22
CA GLY A 2 0.86 1.34 -11.46
C GLY A 2 -0.11 1.24 -10.27
N THR A 3 -0.38 0.02 -9.81
CA THR A 3 -1.19 -0.29 -8.60
C THR A 3 -0.41 -1.12 -7.59
N PHE A 4 -0.90 -1.16 -6.36
CA PHE A 4 -0.46 -2.09 -5.33
C PHE A 4 -1.58 -3.09 -5.02
N ASP A 5 -1.28 -4.37 -5.16
CA ASP A 5 -2.26 -5.43 -4.94
C ASP A 5 -1.93 -6.16 -3.62
N ILE A 6 -2.91 -6.20 -2.72
CA ILE A 6 -2.82 -6.85 -1.41
C ILE A 6 -3.76 -8.07 -1.42
N GLY A 7 -3.17 -9.26 -1.49
CA GLY A 7 -3.85 -10.53 -1.24
C GLY A 7 -3.76 -10.97 0.22
N GLY A 8 -4.29 -12.14 0.53
CA GLY A 8 -4.12 -12.79 1.81
C GLY A 8 -5.16 -13.87 2.09
N ARG A 9 -5.04 -14.53 3.24
CA ARG A 9 -6.00 -15.53 3.71
C ARG A 9 -7.32 -14.89 4.13
N ASN A 10 -8.44 -15.50 3.74
CA ASN A 10 -9.80 -15.11 4.13
C ASN A 10 -10.04 -13.59 4.07
N LEU A 11 -9.62 -12.97 2.97
CA LEU A 11 -9.54 -11.52 2.88
C LEU A 11 -10.93 -10.88 3.00
N ALA A 12 -11.98 -11.47 2.39
CA ALA A 12 -13.37 -11.03 2.53
C ALA A 12 -13.82 -10.88 3.99
N GLU A 13 -13.33 -11.73 4.89
CA GLU A 13 -13.71 -11.70 6.30
C GLU A 13 -12.91 -10.70 7.13
N SER A 14 -11.81 -10.20 6.59
CA SER A 14 -10.91 -9.30 7.29
C SER A 14 -11.50 -7.90 7.47
N ARG A 15 -11.13 -7.25 8.58
CA ARG A 15 -11.50 -5.85 8.84
C ARG A 15 -11.05 -4.91 7.72
N LYS A 16 -9.84 -5.09 7.18
CA LYS A 16 -9.32 -4.23 6.12
C LYS A 16 -10.20 -4.26 4.87
N PHE A 17 -10.68 -5.44 4.46
CA PHE A 17 -11.54 -5.59 3.29
C PHE A 17 -12.92 -4.96 3.52
N LYS A 18 -13.56 -5.27 4.65
CA LYS A 18 -14.84 -4.69 5.06
C LYS A 18 -14.77 -3.16 5.19
N ASN A 19 -13.66 -2.63 5.71
CA ASN A 19 -13.44 -1.19 5.81
C ASN A 19 -13.33 -0.53 4.43
N ILE A 20 -12.66 -1.17 3.47
CA ILE A 20 -12.51 -0.63 2.11
C ILE A 20 -13.85 -0.57 1.38
N LEU A 21 -14.72 -1.56 1.58
CA LEU A 21 -16.09 -1.54 1.05
C LEU A 21 -16.89 -0.33 1.56
N ALA A 22 -16.66 0.09 2.81
CA ALA A 22 -17.34 1.25 3.41
C ALA A 22 -16.66 2.59 3.10
N ASN A 23 -15.33 2.63 3.07
CA ASN A 23 -14.54 3.81 2.75
C ASN A 23 -13.27 3.41 1.96
N PRO A 24 -13.17 3.80 0.68
CA PRO A 24 -12.06 3.40 -0.16
C PRO A 24 -10.81 4.28 0.04
N GLN A 25 -10.82 5.29 0.91
CA GLN A 25 -9.62 6.07 1.21
C GLN A 25 -8.67 5.27 2.11
N VAL A 26 -7.43 5.07 1.65
CA VAL A 26 -6.45 4.24 2.37
C VAL A 26 -5.09 4.92 2.52
N ALA A 27 -4.40 4.52 3.59
CA ALA A 27 -2.96 4.64 3.73
C ALA A 27 -2.37 3.22 3.86
N PHE A 28 -1.41 2.89 3.01
CA PHE A 28 -0.66 1.64 3.03
C PHE A 28 0.80 1.93 3.36
N VAL A 29 1.30 1.37 4.45
CA VAL A 29 2.64 1.63 4.96
C VAL A 29 3.48 0.36 4.86
N ILE A 30 4.71 0.52 4.35
CA ILE A 30 5.77 -0.48 4.34
C ILE A 30 6.94 0.14 5.10
N ASP A 31 7.31 -0.42 6.25
CA ASP A 31 8.41 0.09 7.06
C ASP A 31 9.26 -1.06 7.63
N ASP A 32 10.49 -0.73 8.01
CA ASP A 32 11.39 -1.60 8.74
C ASP A 32 12.34 -0.81 9.67
N LEU A 33 12.89 -1.53 10.66
CA LEU A 33 13.93 -1.04 11.56
C LEU A 33 15.30 -1.42 10.98
N VAL A 34 16.07 -0.42 10.54
CA VAL A 34 17.40 -0.63 9.96
C VAL A 34 18.42 -0.97 11.06
N THR A 35 18.44 -0.18 12.13
CA THR A 35 19.34 -0.38 13.27
C THR A 35 18.63 0.01 14.56
N PRO A 36 18.72 -0.79 15.64
CA PRO A 36 18.14 -0.42 16.94
C PRO A 36 19.00 0.59 17.70
N ARG A 37 20.33 0.62 17.48
CA ARG A 37 21.30 1.55 18.08
C ARG A 37 22.41 1.93 17.08
N PRO A 38 22.49 3.19 16.61
CA PRO A 38 21.49 4.26 16.81
C PRO A 38 20.13 3.85 16.22
N TRP A 39 19.04 4.44 16.72
CA TRP A 39 17.68 4.14 16.24
C TRP A 39 17.49 4.70 14.83
N THR A 40 17.39 3.80 13.85
CA THR A 40 17.22 4.16 12.44
C THR A 40 16.07 3.37 11.85
N VAL A 41 15.00 4.06 11.45
CA VAL A 41 13.83 3.49 10.77
C VAL A 41 13.72 4.06 9.36
N ARG A 42 13.14 3.28 8.46
CA ARG A 42 12.82 3.74 7.12
C ARG A 42 11.47 3.20 6.68
N GLY A 43 10.87 3.83 5.68
CA GLY A 43 9.61 3.35 5.16
C GLY A 43 9.01 4.17 4.04
N ILE A 44 7.88 3.68 3.57
CA ILE A 44 7.08 4.19 2.47
C ILE A 44 5.63 4.20 2.92
N GLU A 45 4.96 5.35 2.82
CA GLU A 45 3.51 5.48 2.97
C GLU A 45 2.88 5.82 1.62
N ILE A 46 1.91 5.02 1.21
CA ILE A 46 1.14 5.20 -0.01
C ILE A 46 -0.27 5.61 0.39
N ARG A 47 -0.68 6.82 0.01
CA ARG A 47 -2.07 7.28 0.13
C ARG A 47 -2.76 7.14 -1.21
N GLY A 48 -3.97 6.61 -1.19
CA GLY A 48 -4.69 6.33 -2.42
C GLY A 48 -6.15 6.00 -2.22
N ARG A 49 -6.74 5.51 -3.31
CA ARG A 49 -8.07 4.90 -3.30
C ARG A 49 -7.90 3.40 -3.48
N ALA A 50 -8.58 2.61 -2.67
CA ALA A 50 -8.59 1.15 -2.76
C ALA A 50 -9.89 0.63 -3.39
N GLU A 51 -9.76 -0.51 -4.06
CA GLU A 51 -10.85 -1.32 -4.59
C GLU A 51 -10.84 -2.68 -3.91
N ALA A 52 -11.99 -3.14 -3.43
CA ALA A 52 -12.20 -4.49 -2.94
C ALA A 52 -12.70 -5.35 -4.11
N ILE A 53 -11.85 -6.24 -4.60
CA ILE A 53 -12.11 -7.09 -5.77
C ILE A 53 -12.40 -8.50 -5.28
N HIS A 54 -13.43 -9.13 -5.85
CA HIS A 54 -13.76 -10.55 -5.65
C HIS A 54 -13.43 -11.35 -6.92
N GLY A 55 -13.26 -12.67 -6.79
CA GLY A 55 -13.10 -13.57 -7.93
C GLY A 55 -11.78 -13.43 -8.70
N HIS A 56 -10.76 -12.83 -8.08
CA HIS A 56 -9.40 -12.79 -8.59
C HIS A 56 -8.75 -14.18 -8.51
N ASN A 57 -7.88 -14.52 -9.46
CA ASN A 57 -7.09 -15.75 -9.43
C ASN A 57 -5.77 -15.51 -8.67
N PRO A 58 -5.62 -15.95 -7.40
CA PRO A 58 -4.46 -15.61 -6.60
C PRO A 58 -3.19 -16.29 -7.12
N SER A 59 -2.07 -15.56 -7.10
CA SER A 59 -0.76 -16.13 -7.45
C SER A 59 -0.19 -17.03 -6.36
N ASP A 60 -0.63 -16.88 -5.10
CA ASP A 60 -0.27 -17.74 -3.97
C ASP A 60 -1.46 -18.65 -3.62
N PRO A 61 -1.28 -19.99 -3.60
CA PRO A 61 -2.36 -20.94 -3.31
C PRO A 61 -2.94 -20.81 -1.89
N HIS A 62 -2.26 -20.13 -0.96
CA HIS A 62 -2.79 -19.86 0.37
C HIS A 62 -3.69 -18.62 0.42
N PHE A 63 -3.75 -17.81 -0.64
CA PHE A 63 -4.57 -16.61 -0.65
C PHE A 63 -6.00 -16.93 -1.06
N SER A 64 -6.96 -16.18 -0.52
CA SER A 64 -8.34 -16.24 -1.01
C SER A 64 -8.47 -15.49 -2.36
N SER A 65 -9.60 -15.68 -3.03
CA SER A 65 -9.86 -15.09 -4.35
C SER A 65 -10.23 -13.60 -4.29
N GLU A 66 -10.13 -12.95 -3.13
CA GLU A 66 -10.30 -11.51 -3.03
C GLU A 66 -8.96 -10.78 -3.00
N LEU A 67 -9.00 -9.54 -3.48
CA LEU A 67 -7.84 -8.68 -3.65
C LEU A 67 -8.20 -7.27 -3.25
N ILE A 68 -7.30 -6.60 -2.54
CA ILE A 68 -7.37 -5.15 -2.33
C ILE A 68 -6.40 -4.50 -3.32
N ARG A 69 -6.93 -3.70 -4.25
CA ARG A 69 -6.11 -2.96 -5.23
C ARG A 69 -6.05 -1.49 -4.86
N ILE A 70 -4.85 -0.96 -4.68
CA ILE A 70 -4.63 0.43 -4.29
C ILE A 70 -4.10 1.23 -5.48
N HIS A 71 -4.82 2.30 -5.81
CA HIS A 71 -4.43 3.32 -6.77
C HIS A 71 -3.74 4.48 -6.03
N PRO A 72 -2.41 4.61 -6.14
CA PRO A 72 -1.67 5.60 -5.38
C PRO A 72 -1.95 7.03 -5.90
N ARG A 73 -2.14 7.97 -4.98
CA ARG A 73 -2.22 9.41 -5.25
C ARG A 73 -1.05 10.19 -4.65
N ARG A 74 -0.55 9.74 -3.50
CA ARG A 74 0.59 10.36 -2.82
C ARG A 74 1.49 9.27 -2.25
N ILE A 75 2.79 9.47 -2.39
CA ILE A 75 3.82 8.59 -1.84
C ILE A 75 4.71 9.44 -0.95
N LEU A 76 4.87 9.00 0.29
CA LEU A 76 5.77 9.60 1.26
C LEU A 76 6.87 8.58 1.58
N THR A 77 8.10 9.04 1.75
CA THR A 77 9.23 8.17 2.11
C THR A 77 10.08 8.82 3.18
N TRP A 78 10.65 8.02 4.06
CA TRP A 78 11.57 8.48 5.09
C TRP A 78 12.68 7.46 5.29
N GLY A 79 13.88 7.94 5.65
CA GLY A 79 15.02 7.08 5.99
C GLY A 79 15.54 6.20 4.86
N LEU A 80 15.09 6.38 3.62
CA LEU A 80 15.57 5.62 2.44
C LEU A 80 16.86 6.21 1.85
N GLU A 81 17.00 7.53 1.88
CA GLU A 81 18.17 8.25 1.36
C GLU A 81 19.12 8.56 2.52
N ARG A 82 20.41 8.23 2.37
CA ARG A 82 21.43 8.52 3.40
C ARG A 82 21.68 10.02 3.57
N GLU A 83 21.55 10.77 2.49
CA GLU A 83 21.88 12.20 2.42
C GLU A 83 20.68 13.09 2.77
N ASN A 84 19.48 12.51 2.83
CA ASN A 84 18.23 13.24 3.00
C ASN A 84 17.46 12.66 4.19
N SER A 85 17.73 13.19 5.38
CA SER A 85 17.17 12.69 6.64
C SER A 85 15.67 13.05 6.83
N GLY A 86 15.11 13.89 5.97
CA GLY A 86 13.72 14.33 6.02
C GLY A 86 12.74 13.44 5.27
N MET A 87 11.46 13.59 5.61
CA MET A 87 10.35 12.97 4.87
C MET A 87 10.25 13.56 3.45
N GLN A 88 10.39 12.73 2.44
CA GLN A 88 10.16 13.09 1.04
C GLN A 88 8.70 12.79 0.66
N ARG A 89 8.19 13.53 -0.33
CA ARG A 89 6.78 13.46 -0.69
C ARG A 89 6.57 13.74 -2.16
N ARG A 90 5.94 12.77 -2.84
CA ARG A 90 5.64 12.80 -4.26
C ARG A 90 4.13 12.67 -4.49
N THR A 91 3.57 13.48 -5.38
CA THR A 91 2.23 13.28 -5.92
C THR A 91 2.33 12.38 -7.14
N VAL A 92 1.43 11.40 -7.27
CA VAL A 92 1.36 10.57 -8.47
C VAL A 92 0.40 11.22 -9.44
N SER A 93 0.92 11.64 -10.59
CA SER A 93 0.11 12.17 -11.69
C SER A 93 -0.78 11.05 -12.22
N ALA A 94 -2.08 11.31 -12.38
CA ALA A 94 -2.90 10.45 -13.22
C ALA A 94 -2.34 10.54 -14.64
N GLU A 95 -1.94 9.42 -15.24
CA GLU A 95 -1.84 9.38 -16.69
C GLU A 95 -3.24 9.67 -17.23
N ALA A 96 -3.36 10.68 -18.08
CA ALA A 96 -4.55 10.83 -18.90
C ALA A 96 -4.68 9.52 -19.68
N VAL A 97 -5.74 8.77 -19.41
CA VAL A 97 -6.12 7.64 -20.24
C VAL A 97 -6.56 8.26 -21.56
N SER A 98 -5.69 8.21 -22.56
CA SER A 98 -6.03 8.50 -23.96
C SER A 98 -6.88 7.37 -24.54
#